data_AF-A0A0N1MVP0-F1
#
_entry.id   AF-A0A0N1MVP0-F1
#
_cell.length_a   1.000
_cell.length_b   1.000
_cell.length_c   1.000
_cell.angle_alpha   90.00
_cell.angle_beta   90.00
_cell.angle_gamma   90.00
#
_symmetry.space_group_name_H-M   'P 1'
#
loop_
_entity.id
_entity.type
_entity.pdbx_description
1 polymer ?
#
loop_
_entity_poly.entity_id
_entity_poly.type
_entity_poly.pdbx_seq_one_letter_code
_entity_poly.pdbx_strand_id
1 'polypeptide(L)'
;MTQIGGVPDMHDEDDYPYDNPVSRAQAESLREQARAGGLRFEAYLPPALADWLLEPIERGMFADPSEAVFAIVGNFRDLEPHRDLRDALLRRLLQAAVDDPRPGTPHEQVQAEMARRRVEPRAAPARWRREG
;
A
#
# COMPACT_ATOMS: atom_id res chain seq x y z
N MET A 1 -16.28 -22.19 -22.32
CA MET A 1 -15.17 -21.21 -22.44
C MET A 1 -15.59 -19.99 -21.66
N THR A 2 -15.17 -19.88 -20.40
CA THR A 2 -15.43 -18.68 -19.60
C THR A 2 -14.46 -17.62 -20.08
N GLN A 3 -14.98 -16.55 -20.68
CA GLN A 3 -14.17 -15.38 -20.98
C GLN A 3 -13.66 -14.83 -19.65
N ILE A 4 -12.35 -14.94 -19.43
CA ILE A 4 -11.67 -14.12 -18.45
C ILE A 4 -11.73 -12.70 -19.02
N GLY A 5 -12.56 -11.85 -18.40
CA GLY A 5 -12.62 -10.44 -18.75
C GLY A 5 -11.21 -9.87 -18.75
N GLY A 6 -10.88 -9.12 -19.80
CA GLY A 6 -9.58 -8.45 -19.91
C GLY A 6 -9.30 -7.69 -18.62
N VAL A 7 -8.07 -7.80 -18.12
CA VAL A 7 -7.60 -6.97 -17.00
C VAL A 7 -7.87 -5.53 -17.42
N PRO A 8 -8.74 -4.79 -16.70
CA PRO A 8 -9.00 -3.40 -17.05
C PRO A 8 -7.66 -2.66 -17.04
N ASP A 9 -7.45 -1.85 -18.08
CA ASP A 9 -6.28 -0.98 -18.16
C ASP A 9 -6.45 0.09 -17.06
N MET A 10 -5.87 -0.16 -15.88
CA MET A 10 -5.92 0.70 -14.69
C MET A 10 -5.17 2.04 -14.88
N HIS A 11 -4.97 2.47 -16.12
CA HIS A 11 -4.16 3.61 -16.53
C HIS A 11 -4.96 4.71 -17.23
N ASP A 12 -6.27 4.54 -17.44
CA ASP A 12 -7.15 5.70 -17.62
C ASP A 12 -7.24 6.45 -16.28
N GLU A 13 -6.65 7.65 -16.21
CA GLU A 13 -6.67 8.51 -15.02
C GLU A 13 -8.10 8.85 -14.56
N ASP A 14 -9.09 8.64 -15.44
CA ASP A 14 -10.52 8.83 -15.19
C ASP A 14 -11.24 7.59 -14.60
N ASP A 15 -10.58 6.43 -14.50
CA ASP A 15 -11.19 5.19 -13.98
C ASP A 15 -10.51 4.68 -12.69
N TYR A 16 -10.24 5.60 -11.75
CA TYR A 16 -9.96 5.16 -10.38
C TYR A 16 -11.27 4.62 -9.76
N PRO A 17 -11.30 3.37 -9.26
CA PRO A 17 -12.53 2.72 -8.78
C PRO A 17 -13.16 3.38 -7.53
N TYR A 18 -12.56 4.47 -7.05
CA TYR A 18 -12.99 5.27 -5.91
C TYR A 18 -12.89 6.77 -6.26
N ASP A 19 -13.77 7.29 -7.11
CA ASP A 19 -13.89 8.75 -7.26
C ASP A 19 -14.37 9.37 -5.94
N ASN A 20 -13.51 10.19 -5.34
CA ASN A 20 -13.77 10.90 -4.10
C ASN A 20 -13.55 12.40 -4.32
N PRO A 21 -14.58 13.13 -4.80
CA PRO A 21 -14.44 14.53 -5.16
C PRO A 21 -14.05 15.43 -3.98
N VAL A 22 -14.45 15.06 -2.77
CA VAL A 22 -14.06 15.78 -1.54
C VAL A 22 -12.56 15.68 -1.31
N SER A 23 -11.99 14.48 -1.44
CA SER A 23 -10.54 14.27 -1.26
C SER A 23 -9.74 14.95 -2.37
N ARG A 24 -10.24 14.95 -3.61
CA ARG A 24 -9.61 15.66 -4.73
C ARG A 24 -9.56 17.17 -4.49
N ALA A 25 -10.69 17.79 -4.12
CA ALA A 25 -10.75 19.21 -3.79
C ALA A 25 -9.84 19.57 -2.61
N GLN A 26 -9.76 18.71 -1.59
CA GLN A 26 -8.82 18.90 -0.49
C GLN A 26 -7.36 18.86 -0.96
N ALA A 27 -6.98 17.88 -1.78
CA ALA A 27 -5.63 17.77 -2.31
C ALA A 27 -5.23 18.96 -3.21
N GLU A 28 -6.18 19.49 -3.98
CA GLU A 28 -5.99 20.71 -4.78
C GLU A 28 -5.74 21.92 -3.88
N SER A 29 -6.57 22.13 -2.85
CA SER A 29 -6.42 23.29 -1.95
C SER A 29 -5.12 23.27 -1.13
N LEU A 30 -4.57 22.09 -0.83
CA LEU A 30 -3.30 21.95 -0.10
C LEU A 30 -2.05 22.05 -0.99
N ARG A 31 -2.19 22.12 -2.32
CA ARG A 31 -1.07 21.91 -3.26
C ARG A 31 0.04 22.95 -3.11
N GLU A 32 -0.31 24.23 -3.06
CA GLU A 32 0.67 25.32 -2.95
C GLU A 32 1.40 25.29 -1.61
N GLN A 33 0.66 25.06 -0.52
CA GLN A 33 1.24 24.91 0.81
C GLN A 33 2.18 23.71 0.88
N ALA A 34 1.79 22.57 0.31
CA ALA A 34 2.62 21.36 0.29
C ALA A 34 3.90 21.55 -0.54
N ARG A 35 3.85 22.30 -1.65
CA ARG A 35 5.04 22.65 -2.43
C ARG A 35 6.02 23.53 -1.66
N ALA A 36 5.49 24.44 -0.84
CA ALA A 36 6.32 25.37 -0.06
C ALA A 36 6.92 24.73 1.20
N GLY A 37 6.16 23.89 1.90
CA GLY A 37 6.50 23.42 3.25
C GLY A 37 6.42 21.90 3.47
N GLY A 38 6.13 21.12 2.45
CA GLY A 38 5.83 19.70 2.58
C GLY A 38 4.44 19.43 3.14
N LEU A 39 4.08 18.14 3.22
CA LEU A 39 2.78 17.67 3.74
C LEU A 39 3.02 16.75 4.94
N ARG A 40 2.37 17.05 6.06
CA ARG A 40 2.35 16.18 7.24
C ARG A 40 0.98 15.51 7.37
N PHE A 41 0.98 14.20 7.57
CA PHE A 41 -0.22 13.41 7.82
C PHE A 41 0.12 12.20 8.68
N GLU A 42 -0.91 11.51 9.16
CA GLU A 42 -0.78 10.26 9.90
C GLU A 42 -1.27 9.11 9.02
N ALA A 43 -0.53 8.00 9.02
CA ALA A 43 -0.90 6.78 8.31
C ALA A 43 -0.95 5.61 9.28
N TYR A 44 -1.99 4.79 9.16
CA TYR A 44 -2.06 3.50 9.84
C TYR A 44 -1.38 2.44 8.96
N LEU A 45 -0.43 1.71 9.55
CA LEU A 45 0.17 0.53 8.93
C LEU A 45 -0.52 -0.73 9.47
N PRO A 46 -1.06 -1.59 8.59
CA PRO A 46 -1.50 -2.94 8.97
C PRO A 46 -0.37 -3.72 9.66
N PRO A 47 -0.69 -4.68 10.55
CA PRO A 47 0.30 -5.34 11.41
C PRO A 47 1.52 -5.89 10.66
N ALA A 48 1.33 -6.55 9.52
CA ALA A 48 2.43 -7.12 8.73
C ALA A 48 3.36 -6.04 8.16
N LEU A 49 2.82 -4.89 7.75
CA LEU A 49 3.64 -3.78 7.26
C LEU A 49 4.34 -3.05 8.40
N ALA A 50 3.69 -2.93 9.56
CA ALA A 50 4.30 -2.36 10.75
C ALA A 50 5.49 -3.22 11.23
N ASP A 51 5.29 -4.54 11.30
CA ASP A 51 6.33 -5.51 11.69
C ASP A 51 7.53 -5.45 10.73
N TRP A 52 7.27 -5.51 9.43
CA TRP A 52 8.31 -5.39 8.40
C TRP A 52 9.07 -4.05 8.47
N LEU A 53 8.38 -2.93 8.75
CA LEU A 53 9.03 -1.60 8.84
C LEU A 53 9.92 -1.45 10.08
N LEU A 54 9.59 -2.15 11.18
CA LEU A 54 10.40 -2.11 12.40
C LEU A 54 11.74 -2.85 12.23
N GLU A 55 11.76 -3.93 11.45
CA GLU A 55 12.94 -4.76 11.23
C GLU A 55 14.19 -4.00 10.71
N PRO A 56 14.13 -3.13 9.68
CA PRO A 56 15.28 -2.33 9.27
C PRO A 56 15.69 -1.27 10.30
N ILE A 57 14.76 -0.79 11.14
CA ILE A 57 15.06 0.15 12.23
C ILE A 57 15.84 -0.59 13.33
N GLU A 58 15.42 -1.79 13.71
CA GLU A 58 16.14 -2.65 14.66
C GLU A 58 17.57 -2.97 14.20
N ARG A 59 17.77 -3.09 12.88
CA ARG A 59 19.09 -3.30 12.27
C ARG A 59 19.93 -2.02 12.15
N GLY A 60 19.39 -0.86 12.55
CA GLY A 60 20.06 0.43 12.46
C GLY A 60 20.19 0.98 11.03
N MET A 61 19.40 0.48 10.07
CA MET A 61 19.35 1.02 8.71
C MET A 61 18.62 2.36 8.65
N PHE A 62 17.63 2.56 9.52
CA PHE A 62 16.91 3.82 9.71
C PHE A 62 16.82 4.14 11.20
N ALA A 63 16.84 5.43 11.53
CA ALA A 63 16.72 5.91 12.90
C ALA A 63 15.27 5.92 13.41
N ASP A 64 14.30 6.19 12.53
CA ASP A 64 12.89 6.21 12.87
C ASP A 64 11.97 5.82 11.70
N PRO A 65 10.66 5.55 11.94
CA PRO A 65 9.72 5.22 10.88
C PRO A 65 9.52 6.33 9.84
N SER A 66 9.73 7.60 10.20
CA SER A 66 9.57 8.71 9.26
C SER A 66 10.70 8.72 8.23
N GLU A 67 11.93 8.44 8.65
CA GLU A 67 13.07 8.27 7.76
C GLU A 67 12.88 7.08 6.82
N ALA A 68 12.45 5.93 7.37
CA ALA A 68 12.17 4.74 6.56
C ALA A 68 11.08 5.01 5.50
N VAL A 69 9.97 5.63 5.90
CA VAL A 69 8.89 6.00 4.98
C VAL A 69 9.35 7.01 3.92
N PHE A 70 10.17 8.00 4.29
CA PHE A 70 10.73 8.95 3.33
C PHE A 70 11.55 8.24 2.24
N ALA A 71 12.43 7.32 2.62
CA ALA A 71 13.22 6.54 1.68
C ALA A 71 12.35 5.66 0.77
N ILE A 72 11.33 4.99 1.33
CA ILE A 72 10.41 4.12 0.59
C ILE A 72 9.58 4.92 -0.42
N VAL A 73 9.05 6.09 -0.03
CA VAL A 73 8.29 6.96 -0.94
C VAL A 73 9.18 7.51 -2.06
N GLY A 74 10.44 7.84 -1.75
CA GLY A 74 11.45 8.21 -2.75
C GLY A 74 11.65 7.09 -3.78
N ASN A 75 11.90 5.87 -3.32
CA ASN A 75 12.06 4.71 -4.19
C ASN A 75 10.83 4.45 -5.07
N PHE A 76 9.62 4.61 -4.51
CA PHE A 76 8.38 4.45 -5.28
C PHE A 76 8.27 5.49 -6.39
N ARG A 77 8.54 6.77 -6.08
CA ARG A 77 8.54 7.85 -7.08
C ARG A 77 9.58 7.61 -8.16
N ASP A 78 10.79 7.20 -7.78
CA ASP A 78 11.89 7.01 -8.72
C ASP A 78 11.63 5.79 -9.64
N LEU A 79 10.82 4.81 -9.21
CA LEU A 79 10.36 3.68 -10.04
C LEU A 79 9.21 4.03 -10.99
N GLU A 80 8.47 5.11 -10.76
CA GLU A 80 7.31 5.52 -11.56
C GLU A 80 7.60 5.62 -13.08
N PRO A 81 8.71 6.24 -13.55
CA PRO A 81 9.03 6.28 -14.99
C PRO A 81 9.44 4.93 -15.57
N HIS A 82 9.85 3.97 -14.74
CA HIS A 82 10.37 2.67 -15.15
C HIS A 82 9.27 1.61 -15.22
N ARG A 83 8.34 1.80 -16.17
CA ARG A 83 7.17 0.91 -16.36
C ARG A 83 7.57 -0.54 -16.59
N ASP A 84 8.62 -0.76 -17.39
CA ASP A 84 9.16 -2.08 -17.67
C ASP A 84 9.59 -2.83 -16.40
N LEU A 85 10.24 -2.12 -15.46
CA LEU A 85 10.64 -2.71 -14.18
C LEU A 85 9.44 -3.03 -13.29
N ARG A 86 8.45 -2.13 -13.23
CA ARG A 86 7.21 -2.35 -12.46
C ARG A 86 6.43 -3.53 -13.01
N ASP A 87 6.30 -3.63 -14.32
CA ASP A 87 5.62 -4.74 -15.00
C ASP A 87 6.36 -6.05 -14.79
N ALA A 88 7.69 -6.05 -14.89
CA ALA A 88 8.51 -7.22 -14.62
C ALA A 88 8.37 -7.69 -13.17
N LEU A 89 8.35 -6.77 -12.20
CA LEU A 89 8.11 -7.09 -10.80
C LEU A 89 6.72 -7.68 -10.59
N LEU A 90 5.68 -7.05 -11.13
CA LEU A 90 4.30 -7.53 -11.03
C LEU A 90 4.17 -8.94 -11.62
N ARG A 91 4.72 -9.18 -12.81
CA ARG A 91 4.72 -10.51 -13.44
C ARG A 91 5.38 -11.55 -12.57
N ARG A 92 6.51 -11.24 -11.92
CA ARG A 92 7.20 -12.15 -10.99
C ARG A 92 6.35 -12.45 -9.76
N LEU A 93 5.69 -11.45 -9.18
CA LEU A 93 4.79 -11.64 -8.04
C LEU A 93 3.59 -12.52 -8.40
N LEU A 94 2.97 -12.28 -9.56
CA LEU A 94 1.85 -13.10 -10.05
C LEU A 94 2.31 -14.53 -10.34
N GLN A 95 3.46 -14.70 -10.97
CA GLN A 95 4.01 -16.03 -11.25
C GLN A 95 4.31 -16.78 -9.95
N ALA A 96 4.93 -16.13 -8.96
CA ALA A 96 5.16 -16.72 -7.65
C ALA A 96 3.86 -17.13 -6.94
N ALA A 97 2.77 -16.38 -7.13
CA ALA A 97 1.46 -16.73 -6.59
C ALA A 97 0.81 -17.91 -7.34
N VAL A 98 1.01 -18.02 -8.66
CA VAL A 98 0.55 -19.15 -9.48
C VAL A 98 1.32 -20.43 -9.13
N ASP A 99 2.62 -20.30 -8.90
CA ASP A 99 3.53 -21.41 -8.55
C ASP A 99 3.43 -21.81 -7.07
N ASP A 100 2.60 -21.14 -6.28
CA ASP A 100 2.40 -21.47 -4.88
C ASP A 100 1.77 -22.87 -4.74
N PRO A 101 2.45 -23.84 -4.09
CA PRO A 101 1.97 -25.21 -4.01
C PRO A 101 0.80 -25.38 -3.04
N ARG A 102 0.45 -24.34 -2.26
CA ARG A 102 -0.66 -24.40 -1.30
C ARG A 102 -1.98 -24.46 -2.06
N PRO A 103 -2.96 -25.24 -1.57
CA PRO A 103 -4.26 -25.32 -2.22
C PRO A 103 -4.95 -23.95 -2.21
N GLY A 104 -5.62 -23.63 -3.31
CA GLY A 104 -6.46 -22.44 -3.40
C GLY A 104 -7.53 -22.42 -2.31
N THR A 105 -7.85 -21.23 -1.80
CA THR A 105 -8.92 -21.04 -0.81
C THR A 105 -10.26 -20.81 -1.54
N PRO A 106 -11.33 -21.57 -1.25
CA PRO A 106 -12.65 -21.34 -1.83
C PRO A 106 -13.17 -19.93 -1.55
N HIS A 107 -13.85 -19.32 -2.53
CA HIS A 107 -14.39 -17.96 -2.41
C HIS A 107 -15.25 -17.76 -1.16
N GLU A 108 -16.18 -18.67 -0.89
CA GLU A 108 -17.07 -18.62 0.28
C GLU A 108 -16.30 -18.60 1.60
N GLN A 109 -15.19 -19.36 1.67
CA GLN A 109 -14.35 -19.39 2.87
C GLN A 109 -13.62 -18.06 3.07
N VAL A 110 -13.11 -17.46 1.99
CA VAL A 110 -12.50 -16.12 2.03
C VAL A 110 -13.53 -15.09 2.49
N GLN A 111 -14.73 -15.11 1.91
CA GLN A 111 -15.79 -14.16 2.24
C GLN A 111 -16.21 -14.27 3.71
N ALA A 112 -16.38 -15.49 4.22
CA ALA A 112 -16.73 -15.74 5.62
C ALA A 112 -15.62 -15.23 6.59
N GLU A 113 -14.36 -15.51 6.29
CA GLU A 113 -13.22 -15.02 7.07
C GLU A 113 -13.14 -13.49 7.05
N MET A 114 -13.33 -12.87 5.88
CA MET A 114 -13.32 -11.41 5.74
C MET A 114 -14.49 -10.76 6.49
N ALA A 115 -15.67 -11.38 6.49
CA ALA A 115 -16.81 -10.92 7.30
C ALA A 115 -16.51 -11.01 8.80
N ARG A 116 -15.89 -12.10 9.26
CA ARG A 116 -15.47 -12.27 10.67
C ARG A 116 -14.47 -11.18 11.08
N ARG A 117 -13.43 -10.95 10.29
CA ARG A 117 -12.40 -9.93 10.55
C ARG A 117 -12.93 -8.50 10.55
N ARG A 118 -14.05 -8.23 9.87
CA ARG A 118 -14.67 -6.89 9.87
C ARG A 118 -15.35 -6.56 11.19
N VAL A 119 -15.86 -7.55 11.92
CA VAL A 119 -16.58 -7.37 13.19
C VAL A 119 -15.69 -7.58 14.42
N GLU A 120 -14.58 -8.31 14.27
CA GLU A 120 -13.62 -8.51 15.36
C GLU A 120 -12.99 -7.17 15.80
N PRO A 121 -12.96 -6.90 17.12
CA PRO A 121 -12.27 -5.74 17.65
C PRO A 121 -10.78 -5.80 17.28
N ARG A 122 -10.27 -4.72 16.69
CA ARG A 122 -8.84 -4.61 16.42
C ARG A 122 -8.09 -4.30 17.71
N ALA A 123 -6.95 -4.95 17.89
CA ALA A 123 -6.00 -4.56 18.92
C ALA A 123 -5.57 -3.10 18.71
N ALA A 124 -5.24 -2.42 19.81
CA ALA A 124 -4.76 -1.04 19.74
C ALA A 124 -3.45 -0.98 18.93
N PRO A 125 -3.31 -0.04 17.99
CA PRO A 125 -2.08 0.12 17.22
C PRO A 125 -0.93 0.59 18.10
N ALA A 126 0.27 0.10 17.83
CA ALA A 126 1.49 0.65 18.40
C ALA A 126 1.67 2.12 17.97
N ARG A 127 2.27 2.93 18.84
CA ARG A 127 2.57 4.35 18.56
C ARG A 127 4.06 4.58 18.75
N TRP A 128 4.73 5.06 17.70
CA TRP A 128 6.12 5.50 17.80
C TRP A 128 6.18 6.77 18.66
N ARG A 129 7.01 6.76 19.70
CA ARG A 129 7.32 7.93 20.52
C ARG A 129 8.72 8.36 20.17
N ARG A 130 8.90 9.63 19.80
CA ARG A 130 10.24 10.22 19.74
C ARG A 130 10.74 10.34 21.17
N GLU A 131 11.88 9.73 21.47
CA GLU A 131 12.64 10.12 22.65
C GLU A 131 13.12 11.56 22.43
N GLY A 132 12.99 12.39 23.47
CA GLY A 132 13.25 13.83 23.42
C GLY A 132 14.72 14.19 23.32
#